data_AF-A0A6N9EMD3-F1
#
_entry.id   AF-A0A6N9EMD3-F1
#
_cell.length_a   1.000
_cell.length_b   1.000
_cell.length_c   1.000
_cell.angle_alpha   90.00
_cell.angle_beta   90.00
_cell.angle_gamma   90.00
#
_symmetry.space_group_name_H-M   'P 1'
#
loop_
_entity.id
_entity.type
_entity.pdbx_description
1 polymer ?
#
loop_
_entity_poly.entity_id
_entity_poly.type
_entity_poly.pdbx_seq_one_letter_code
_entity_poly.pdbx_strand_id
1 'polypeptide(L)'
;MAGDRESTVWGVASVVVAVSLIGTIGTAAELGADPLSGFATGAWRGVIGAAGLVVLSTLRGQAPWRYRLPVRWVALGGLGVAVSQLLFFEAMARTGVAVGTLVGIGVGPLMAGVVDWLAYRQRPG
;
A
#
# COMPACT_ATOMS: atom_id res chain seq x y z
N MET A 1 -32.35 -0.17 8.27
CA MET A 1 -32.62 -0.67 6.90
C MET A 1 -32.34 0.34 5.79
N ALA A 2 -32.83 1.60 5.82
CA ALA A 2 -32.48 2.59 4.78
C ALA A 2 -31.04 3.13 4.93
N GLY A 3 -30.57 3.42 6.16
CA GLY A 3 -29.20 3.90 6.42
C GLY A 3 -28.10 2.86 6.20
N ASP A 4 -28.42 1.57 6.27
CA ASP A 4 -27.47 0.47 6.02
C ASP A 4 -27.15 0.37 4.52
N ARG A 5 -28.14 0.64 3.65
CA ARG A 5 -27.92 0.65 2.19
C ARG A 5 -27.10 1.85 1.76
N GLU A 6 -27.35 3.03 2.33
CA GLU A 6 -26.61 4.25 1.98
C GLU A 6 -25.14 4.17 2.39
N SER A 7 -24.85 3.68 3.60
CA SER A 7 -23.47 3.43 4.03
C SER A 7 -22.77 2.36 3.20
N THR A 8 -23.49 1.31 2.79
CA THR A 8 -22.97 0.30 1.87
C THR A 8 -22.63 0.90 0.50
N VAL A 9 -23.49 1.75 -0.05
CA VAL A 9 -23.26 2.42 -1.35
C VAL A 9 -22.03 3.33 -1.29
N TRP A 10 -21.87 4.12 -0.22
CA TRP A 10 -20.66 4.94 -0.02
C TRP A 10 -19.39 4.10 0.14
N GLY A 11 -19.49 2.96 0.84
CA GLY A 11 -18.39 2.00 0.96
C GLY A 11 -17.99 1.44 -0.40
N VAL A 12 -18.95 0.93 -1.17
CA VAL A 12 -18.71 0.39 -2.52
C VAL A 12 -18.13 1.46 -3.45
N ALA A 13 -18.69 2.66 -3.47
CA ALA A 13 -18.17 3.77 -4.28
C ALA A 13 -16.72 4.11 -3.91
N SER A 14 -16.39 4.13 -2.61
CA SER A 14 -15.02 4.38 -2.13
C SER A 14 -14.05 3.30 -2.62
N VAL A 15 -14.45 2.02 -2.58
CA VAL A 15 -13.64 0.91 -3.08
C VAL A 15 -13.43 1.00 -4.60
N VAL A 16 -14.47 1.32 -5.36
CA VAL A 16 -14.38 1.48 -6.83
C VAL A 16 -13.44 2.61 -7.20
N VAL A 17 -13.52 3.76 -6.52
CA VAL A 17 -12.62 4.89 -6.74
C VAL A 17 -11.18 4.50 -6.37
N ALA A 18 -10.98 3.85 -5.23
CA ALA A 18 -9.67 3.40 -4.78
C ALA A 18 -9.03 2.40 -5.77
N VAL A 19 -9.78 1.39 -6.23
CA VAL A 19 -9.25 0.38 -7.17
C VAL A 19 -8.95 0.98 -8.54
N SER A 20 -9.76 1.96 -8.97
CA SER A 20 -9.52 2.69 -10.22
C SER A 20 -8.23 3.52 -10.14
N LEU A 21 -8.02 4.25 -9.04
CA LEU A 21 -6.79 4.99 -8.76
C LEU A 21 -5.56 4.08 -8.62
N ILE A 22 -5.74 2.87 -8.10
CA ILE A 22 -4.65 1.88 -8.02
C ILE A 22 -4.33 1.31 -9.41
N GLY A 23 -5.33 1.05 -10.25
CA GLY A 23 -5.13 0.51 -11.59
C GLY A 23 -4.26 1.41 -12.48
N THR A 24 -4.36 2.73 -12.33
CA THR A 24 -3.56 3.69 -13.13
C THR A 24 -2.06 3.65 -12.83
N ILE A 25 -1.65 3.10 -11.69
CA ILE A 25 -0.23 2.97 -11.30
C ILE A 25 0.52 2.12 -12.32
N GLY A 26 -0.05 0.98 -12.71
CA GLY A 26 0.58 0.06 -13.64
C GLY A 26 0.75 0.67 -15.02
N THR A 27 -0.32 1.32 -15.52
CA THR A 27 -0.29 2.05 -16.80
C THR A 27 0.69 3.21 -16.79
N ALA A 28 0.77 3.96 -15.70
CA ALA A 28 1.74 5.05 -15.55
C ALA A 28 3.19 4.52 -15.49
N ALA A 29 3.42 3.35 -14.91
CA ALA A 29 4.74 2.71 -14.88
C ALA A 29 5.18 2.19 -16.26
N GLU A 30 4.23 1.78 -17.11
CA GLU A 30 4.51 1.25 -18.45
C GLU A 30 4.62 2.35 -19.53
N LEU A 31 3.85 3.44 -19.39
CA LEU A 31 3.82 4.57 -20.34
C LEU A 31 4.69 5.78 -19.94
N GLY A 32 5.40 5.72 -18.81
CA GLY A 32 6.19 6.85 -18.29
C GLY A 32 7.39 7.23 -19.18
N ALA A 33 7.67 8.54 -19.29
CA ALA A 33 8.86 9.06 -19.99
C ALA A 33 10.15 8.71 -19.23
N ASP A 34 11.23 8.40 -19.97
CA ASP A 34 12.54 7.88 -19.54
C ASP A 34 12.50 6.98 -18.29
N PRO A 35 12.83 5.68 -18.40
CA PRO A 35 12.66 4.74 -17.31
C PRO A 35 13.51 5.15 -16.09
N LEU A 36 12.89 5.84 -15.14
CA LEU A 36 13.35 5.95 -13.77
C LEU A 36 13.51 4.51 -13.24
N SER A 37 14.59 4.25 -12.51
CA SER A 37 14.76 2.93 -11.89
C SER A 37 13.54 2.62 -11.00
N GLY A 38 13.13 1.34 -10.93
CA GLY A 38 12.00 0.93 -10.09
C GLY A 38 12.14 1.42 -8.65
N PHE A 39 13.38 1.40 -8.15
CA PHE A 39 13.75 2.02 -6.88
C PHE A 39 13.41 3.52 -6.79
N ALA A 40 13.80 4.34 -7.77
CA ALA A 40 13.53 5.78 -7.76
C ALA A 40 12.04 6.09 -7.79
N THR A 41 11.27 5.34 -8.59
CA THR A 41 9.80 5.47 -8.67
C THR A 41 9.15 5.13 -7.33
N GLY A 42 9.56 4.03 -6.69
CA GLY A 42 9.07 3.65 -5.36
C GLY A 42 9.42 4.68 -4.29
N ALA A 43 10.64 5.23 -4.32
CA ALA A 43 11.11 6.25 -3.38
C ALA A 43 10.30 7.55 -3.49
N TRP A 44 10.17 8.11 -4.69
CA TRP A 44 9.41 9.35 -4.92
C TRP A 44 7.95 9.21 -4.51
N ARG A 45 7.32 8.09 -4.88
CA ARG A 45 5.95 7.80 -4.47
C ARG A 45 5.80 7.76 -2.94
N GLY A 46 6.73 7.10 -2.25
CA GLY A 46 6.77 7.04 -0.80
C GLY A 46 6.89 8.43 -0.16
N VAL A 47 7.80 9.26 -0.67
CA VAL A 47 8.01 10.64 -0.19
C VAL A 47 6.78 11.51 -0.40
N ILE A 48 6.19 11.49 -1.59
CA ILE A 48 4.98 12.28 -1.92
C ILE A 48 3.80 11.84 -1.04
N GLY A 49 3.59 10.52 -0.89
CA GLY A 49 2.53 9.99 -0.04
C GLY A 49 2.71 10.35 1.44
N ALA A 50 3.92 10.20 1.97
CA ALA A 50 4.23 10.55 3.36
C ALA A 50 4.07 12.05 3.60
N ALA A 51 4.59 12.90 2.71
CA ALA A 51 4.43 14.35 2.81
C ALA A 51 2.95 14.76 2.77
N GLY A 52 2.19 14.21 1.82
CA GLY A 52 0.75 14.46 1.72
C GLY A 52 -0.03 14.06 2.97
N LEU A 53 0.30 12.90 3.56
CA LEU A 53 -0.29 12.45 4.82
C LEU A 53 0.06 13.37 5.99
N VAL A 54 1.32 13.81 6.10
CA VAL A 54 1.74 14.75 7.15
C VAL A 54 1.00 16.08 6.99
N VAL A 55 0.89 16.63 5.78
CA VAL A 55 0.14 17.87 5.51
C VAL A 55 -1.35 17.71 5.85
N LEU A 56 -1.99 16.62 5.42
CA LEU A 56 -3.40 16.40 5.73
C LEU A 56 -3.65 16.22 7.23
N SER A 57 -2.77 15.48 7.89
CA SER A 57 -2.79 15.25 9.34
C SER A 57 -2.66 16.56 10.12
N THR A 58 -1.76 17.46 9.68
CA THR A 58 -1.55 18.76 10.34
C THR A 58 -2.72 19.71 10.11
N LEU A 59 -3.26 19.76 8.88
CA LEU A 59 -4.45 20.55 8.55
C LEU A 59 -5.69 20.09 9.33
N ARG A 60 -5.80 18.80 9.66
CA ARG A 60 -6.86 18.25 10.52
C ARG A 60 -6.59 18.41 12.02
N GLY A 61 -5.52 19.10 12.41
CA GLY A 61 -5.13 19.30 13.81
C GLY A 61 -4.60 18.03 14.51
N GLN A 62 -4.41 16.93 13.77
CA GLN A 62 -3.91 15.65 14.26
C GLN A 62 -2.41 15.49 13.97
N ALA A 63 -1.66 16.59 14.04
CA ALA A 63 -0.25 16.58 13.69
C ALA A 63 0.54 15.53 14.50
N PRO A 64 1.44 14.76 13.88
CA PRO A 64 2.09 13.61 14.52
C PRO A 64 2.92 14.00 15.75
N TRP A 65 3.47 15.23 15.78
CA TRP A 65 4.21 15.77 16.93
C TRP A 65 3.34 16.10 18.15
N ARG A 66 2.01 16.11 18.03
CA ARG A 66 1.10 16.26 19.17
C ARG A 66 0.93 14.98 19.98
N TYR A 67 1.37 13.84 19.44
CA TYR A 67 1.20 12.53 20.06
C TYR A 67 2.55 11.95 20.51
N ARG A 68 2.55 11.22 21.61
CA ARG A 68 3.69 10.38 22.01
C ARG A 68 3.69 9.10 21.19
N LEU A 69 4.33 9.17 20.03
CA LEU A 69 4.47 8.02 19.14
C LEU A 69 5.55 7.07 19.67
N PRO A 70 5.31 5.75 19.69
CA PRO A 70 6.33 4.77 20.03
C PRO A 70 7.32 4.66 18.86
N VAL A 71 8.37 5.49 18.89
CA VAL A 71 9.34 5.66 17.79
C VAL A 71 9.87 4.33 17.26
N ARG A 72 10.15 3.35 18.13
CA ARG A 72 10.61 2.02 17.71
C ARG A 72 9.65 1.31 16.75
N TRP A 73 8.34 1.38 17.02
CA TRP A 73 7.31 0.70 16.25
C TRP A 73 6.97 1.48 14.99
N VAL A 74 6.97 2.81 15.08
CA VAL A 74 6.79 3.68 13.91
C VAL A 74 7.96 3.52 12.94
N ALA A 75 9.19 3.47 13.43
CA ALA A 75 10.37 3.24 12.60
C ALA A 75 10.34 1.84 11.98
N LEU A 76 9.99 0.80 12.74
CA LEU A 76 9.88 -0.57 12.21
C LEU A 76 8.80 -0.68 11.13
N GLY A 77 7.60 -0.12 11.38
CA GLY A 77 6.51 -0.10 10.41
C GLY A 77 6.86 0.73 9.17
N GLY A 78 7.43 1.92 9.36
CA GLY A 78 7.88 2.78 8.27
C GLY A 78 8.97 2.15 7.41
N LEU A 79 9.95 1.49 8.05
CA LEU A 79 10.98 0.74 7.34
C LEU A 79 10.38 -0.43 6.56
N GLY A 80 9.46 -1.19 7.15
CA GLY A 80 8.75 -2.28 6.48
C GLY A 80 7.99 -1.79 5.24
N VAL A 81 7.28 -0.67 5.33
CA VAL A 81 6.58 -0.05 4.20
C VAL A 81 7.55 0.48 3.15
N ALA A 82 8.65 1.11 3.55
CA ALA A 82 9.65 1.60 2.59
C ALA A 82 10.27 0.45 1.81
N VAL A 83 10.71 -0.60 2.52
CA VAL A 83 11.29 -1.81 1.91
C VAL A 83 10.28 -2.46 0.97
N SER A 84 9.03 -2.68 1.40
CA SER A 84 8.03 -3.33 0.54
C SER A 84 7.75 -2.52 -0.73
N GLN A 85 7.61 -1.20 -0.63
CA GLN A 85 7.38 -0.32 -1.78
C GLN A 85 8.55 -0.36 -2.77
N LEU A 86 9.79 -0.26 -2.27
CA LEU A 86 10.99 -0.26 -3.11
C LEU A 86 11.17 -1.59 -3.82
N LEU A 87 11.06 -2.71 -3.10
CA LEU A 87 11.20 -4.04 -3.70
C LEU A 87 10.07 -4.35 -4.68
N PHE A 88 8.84 -3.89 -4.42
CA PHE A 88 7.71 -4.11 -5.32
C PHE A 88 7.93 -3.43 -6.67
N PHE A 89 8.33 -2.16 -6.68
CA PHE A 89 8.61 -1.45 -7.93
C PHE A 89 9.86 -1.95 -8.64
N GLU A 90 10.89 -2.35 -7.90
CA GLU A 90 12.08 -2.98 -8.48
C GLU A 90 11.75 -4.35 -9.11
N ALA A 91 10.91 -5.15 -8.45
CA ALA A 91 10.43 -6.42 -9.00
C ALA A 91 9.61 -6.19 -10.28
N MET A 92 8.68 -5.23 -10.28
CA MET A 92 7.91 -4.88 -11.48
C MET A 92 8.81 -4.40 -12.63
N ALA A 93 9.87 -3.63 -12.33
CA ALA A 93 10.83 -3.20 -13.34
C ALA A 93 11.61 -4.37 -13.96
N ARG A 94 11.81 -5.47 -13.23
CA ARG A 94 12.54 -6.66 -13.69
C ARG A 94 11.66 -7.73 -14.34
N THR A 95 10.44 -7.95 -13.83
CA THR A 95 9.54 -9.03 -14.28
C THR A 95 8.36 -8.55 -15.11
N GLY A 96 8.18 -7.24 -15.22
CA GLY A 96 6.99 -6.61 -15.81
C GLY A 96 5.85 -6.45 -14.79
N VAL A 97 5.01 -5.46 -15.04
CA VAL A 97 3.90 -5.05 -14.15
C VAL A 97 2.84 -6.14 -14.02
N ALA A 98 2.49 -6.83 -15.11
CA ALA A 98 1.47 -7.88 -15.10
C ALA A 98 1.85 -9.06 -14.18
N VAL A 99 3.05 -9.61 -14.37
CA VAL A 99 3.56 -10.73 -13.56
C VAL A 99 3.80 -10.28 -12.11
N GLY A 100 4.40 -9.11 -11.91
CA GLY A 100 4.66 -8.56 -10.58
C GLY A 100 3.38 -8.34 -9.76
N THR A 101 2.33 -7.84 -10.39
CA THR A 101 1.03 -7.61 -9.73
C THR A 101 0.31 -8.92 -9.41
N LEU A 102 0.30 -9.88 -10.35
CA LEU A 102 -0.35 -11.18 -10.14
C LEU A 102 0.31 -11.93 -8.97
N VAL A 103 1.65 -11.98 -8.95
CA VAL A 103 2.40 -12.60 -7.85
C VAL A 103 2.18 -11.82 -6.56
N GLY A 104 2.23 -10.49 -6.59
CA GLY A 104 1.99 -9.64 -5.42
C GLY A 104 0.64 -9.87 -4.77
N ILE A 105 -0.44 -9.96 -5.56
CA ILE A 105 -1.79 -10.22 -5.07
C ILE A 105 -1.93 -11.69 -4.64
N GLY A 106 -1.43 -12.63 -5.43
CA GLY A 106 -1.59 -14.07 -5.21
C GLY A 106 -0.82 -14.61 -4.00
N VAL A 107 0.29 -13.98 -3.61
CA VAL A 107 1.09 -14.41 -2.45
C VAL A 107 0.47 -13.98 -1.11
N GLY A 108 -0.40 -12.96 -1.12
CA GLY A 108 -1.04 -12.43 0.09
C GLY A 108 -1.74 -13.50 0.95
N PRO A 109 -2.70 -14.27 0.39
CA PRO A 109 -3.39 -15.34 1.12
C PRO A 109 -2.46 -16.47 1.58
N LEU A 110 -1.45 -16.83 0.77
CA LEU A 110 -0.49 -17.87 1.11
C LEU A 110 0.35 -17.47 2.32
N MET A 111 0.88 -16.24 2.32
CA MET A 111 1.65 -15.73 3.45
C MET A 111 0.77 -15.51 4.68
N ALA A 112 -0.46 -15.05 4.52
CA ALA A 112 -1.42 -14.96 5.61
C ALA A 112 -1.65 -16.34 6.25
N GLY A 113 -1.85 -17.39 5.45
CA GLY A 113 -2.01 -18.76 5.94
C GLY A 113 -0.75 -19.32 6.63
N VAL A 114 0.45 -19.01 6.12
CA VAL A 114 1.71 -19.40 6.79
C VAL A 114 1.90 -18.70 8.12
N VAL A 115 1.63 -17.39 8.17
CA VAL A 115 1.73 -16.60 9.41
C VAL A 115 0.69 -17.07 10.42
N ASP A 116 -0.55 -17.33 9.99
CA ASP A 116 -1.62 -17.83 10.85
C ASP A 116 -1.28 -19.22 11.41
N TRP A 117 -0.76 -20.11 10.56
CA TRP A 117 -0.25 -21.41 10.99
C TRP A 117 0.90 -21.30 11.98
N LEU A 118 1.84 -20.38 11.78
CA LEU A 118 2.99 -20.20 12.67
C LEU A 118 2.59 -19.56 14.00
N ALA A 119 1.67 -18.60 13.99
CA ALA A 119 1.23 -17.85 15.16
C ALA A 119 0.24 -18.64 16.04
N TYR A 120 -0.69 -19.38 15.43
CA TYR A 120 -1.77 -20.05 16.14
C TYR A 120 -1.69 -21.58 16.11
N ARG A 121 -0.79 -22.19 15.32
CA ARG A 121 -0.65 -23.66 15.13
C ARG A 121 -1.95 -24.38 14.75
N GLN A 122 -2.98 -23.66 14.32
CA GLN A 122 -4.21 -24.26 13.82
C GLN A 122 -4.00 -24.63 12.35
N ARG A 123 -4.47 -25.81 11.96
CA ARG A 123 -4.34 -26.29 10.58
C ARG A 123 -5.20 -25.38 9.69
N PRO A 124 -4.65 -24.80 8.61
CA PRO A 124 -5.45 -24.03 7.67
C PRO A 124 -6.55 -24.94 7.11
N GLY A 125 -7.80 -24.49 7.21
CA GLY A 125 -8.98 -25.13 6.61
C GLY A 125 -9.29 -24.55 5.25
#